data_AF-A0AA38NSB0-F1
#
_entry.id   AF-A0AA38NSB0-F1
#
_cell.length_a   1.000
_cell.length_b   1.000
_cell.length_c   1.000
_cell.angle_alpha   90.00
_cell.angle_beta   90.00
_cell.angle_gamma   90.00
#
_symmetry.space_group_name_H-M   'P 1'
#
loop_
_entity.id
_entity.type
_entity.pdbx_description
1 polymer ?
#
loop_
_entity_poly.entity_id
_entity_poly.type
_entity_poly.pdbx_seq_one_letter_code
_entity_poly.pdbx_strand_id
1 'polypeptide(L)'
;MAQSSVQLLSLDVNRSVPATLFVVLQLSGFIGTLSTLFIAYFSPIIRQATWYNFIAFWTLYCLWFLLLFFSGHYRDSEPSLKLCMCQSALIHCASPAASAGTLALVLQLYFSVHSAVSRKVIRYQRLWLYSAFALPYAVTISLMIAVLLMSRAPGTIFIVTQYCSVNQLIPGRLAAGFTVVFIIPTLFLNVLIYVRLRKHWSEFRSSRLRNATSMIIRATAFSICGIFAFLVGIIFFTIVFAKQPGETAQDEVARLNKEYEVLNVILGFFPVFVVIIFGTQGDIIRRLLFWKDQIPSSWTHDYPVPDISLLSISHTGQGEARPGLSLERISSRIDHSESSEAHADGDITHESHSKSNRTLEVFEATATHDSSEHHYP
;
A
#
# COMPACT_ATOMS: atom_id res chain seq x y z
N MET A 1 37.94 37.45 20.25
CA MET A 1 37.24 37.25 18.96
C MET A 1 37.64 35.98 18.21
N ALA A 2 38.88 35.48 18.28
CA ALA A 2 39.28 34.23 17.57
C ALA A 2 38.79 32.92 18.21
N GLN A 3 38.37 32.94 19.48
CA GLN A 3 37.93 31.74 20.20
C GLN A 3 36.46 31.34 19.89
N SER A 4 35.64 32.28 19.38
CA SER A 4 34.28 31.98 18.90
C SER A 4 34.26 31.24 17.56
N SER A 5 35.29 31.41 16.73
CA SER A 5 35.37 30.81 15.39
C SER A 5 35.62 29.30 15.44
N VAL A 6 36.46 28.84 16.38
CA VAL A 6 36.83 27.42 16.52
C VAL A 6 35.71 26.60 17.17
N GLN A 7 34.94 27.19 18.09
CA GLN A 7 33.73 26.54 18.63
C GLN A 7 32.61 26.44 17.59
N LEU A 8 32.47 27.42 16.70
CA LEU A 8 31.51 27.37 15.58
C LEU A 8 31.82 26.21 14.62
N LEU A 9 33.09 26.01 14.28
CA LEU A 9 33.50 25.00 13.30
C LEU A 9 33.38 23.55 13.82
N SER A 10 33.60 23.34 15.13
CA SER A 10 33.45 22.03 15.76
C SER A 10 31.98 21.68 16.08
N LEU A 11 31.12 22.67 16.28
CA LEU A 11 29.66 22.49 16.31
C LEU A 11 29.07 22.15 14.93
N ASP A 12 29.61 22.71 13.84
CA ASP A 12 29.16 22.40 12.48
C ASP A 12 29.46 20.95 12.06
N VAL A 13 30.64 20.43 12.42
CA VAL A 13 31.02 19.05 12.04
C VAL A 13 30.12 18.01 12.72
N ASN A 14 29.77 18.18 13.99
CA ASN A 14 28.97 17.18 14.70
C ASN A 14 27.47 17.25 14.36
N ARG A 15 26.96 18.44 14.01
CA ARG A 15 25.57 18.63 13.54
C ARG A 15 25.31 17.98 12.18
N SER A 16 26.37 17.74 11.40
CA SER A 16 26.28 17.16 10.06
C SER A 16 25.90 15.67 10.02
N VAL A 17 26.19 14.90 11.07
CA VAL A 17 26.02 13.43 11.04
C VAL A 17 24.55 13.00 10.96
N PRO A 18 23.63 13.41 11.87
CA PRO A 18 22.23 12.99 11.80
C PRO A 18 21.55 13.51 10.53
N ALA A 19 21.92 14.71 10.08
CA ALA A 19 21.41 15.29 8.85
C ALA A 19 21.85 14.49 7.61
N THR A 20 23.12 14.09 7.54
CA THR A 20 23.66 13.26 6.45
C THR A 20 23.01 11.88 6.46
N LEU A 21 22.88 11.25 7.63
CA LEU A 21 22.20 9.97 7.77
C LEU A 21 20.75 10.05 7.28
N PHE A 22 20.02 11.09 7.67
CA PHE A 22 18.67 11.32 7.19
C PHE A 22 18.59 11.39 5.67
N VAL A 23 19.45 12.20 5.03
CA VAL A 23 19.46 12.35 3.56
C VAL A 23 19.82 11.02 2.87
N VAL A 24 20.82 10.29 3.37
CA VAL A 24 21.21 8.98 2.81
C VAL A 24 20.06 7.97 2.93
N LEU A 25 19.38 7.93 4.08
CA LEU A 25 18.22 7.06 4.29
C LEU A 25 17.06 7.44 3.36
N GLN A 26 16.74 8.72 3.22
CA GLN A 26 15.69 9.19 2.31
C GLN A 26 16.03 8.93 0.84
N LEU A 27 17.28 9.16 0.43
CA LEU A 27 17.73 8.93 -0.94
C LEU A 27 17.72 7.44 -1.29
N SER A 28 18.19 6.58 -0.38
CA SER A 28 18.11 5.12 -0.56
C SER A 28 16.67 4.63 -0.62
N GLY A 29 15.79 5.16 0.24
CA GLY A 29 14.35 4.95 0.17
C GLY A 29 13.73 5.37 -1.16
N PHE A 30 14.07 6.56 -1.66
CA PHE A 30 13.59 7.09 -2.94
C PHE A 30 14.01 6.19 -4.10
N ILE A 31 15.31 5.89 -4.21
CA ILE A 31 15.84 5.04 -5.29
C ILE A 31 15.22 3.63 -5.22
N GLY A 32 15.11 3.06 -4.02
CA GLY A 32 14.55 1.72 -3.85
C GLY A 32 13.05 1.65 -4.16
N THR A 33 12.25 2.63 -3.72
CA THR A 33 10.81 2.67 -4.01
C THR A 33 10.54 2.94 -5.48
N LEU A 34 11.29 3.85 -6.11
CA LEU A 34 11.22 4.11 -7.54
C LEU A 34 11.59 2.88 -8.37
N SER A 35 12.68 2.20 -8.02
CA SER A 35 13.10 0.95 -8.67
C SER A 35 12.03 -0.13 -8.51
N THR A 36 11.43 -0.25 -7.31
CA THR A 36 10.34 -1.19 -7.05
C THR A 36 9.12 -0.91 -7.93
N LEU A 37 8.73 0.35 -8.09
CA LEU A 37 7.64 0.74 -9.00
C LEU A 37 7.96 0.40 -10.46
N PHE A 38 9.17 0.75 -10.90
CA PHE A 38 9.61 0.50 -12.26
C PHE A 38 9.59 -1.00 -12.59
N ILE A 39 10.23 -1.83 -11.76
CA ILE A 39 10.27 -3.29 -11.97
C ILE A 39 8.86 -3.89 -11.92
N ALA A 40 8.01 -3.44 -10.99
CA ALA A 40 6.64 -3.92 -10.88
C ALA A 40 5.80 -3.56 -12.11
N TYR A 41 5.97 -2.34 -12.65
CA TYR A 41 5.27 -1.89 -13.85
C TYR A 41 5.59 -2.76 -15.08
N PHE A 42 6.85 -3.16 -15.24
CA PHE A 42 7.27 -4.07 -16.32
C PHE A 42 7.04 -5.56 -15.99
N SER A 43 6.43 -5.88 -14.85
CA SER A 43 6.12 -7.25 -14.48
C SER A 43 4.76 -7.69 -15.06
N PRO A 44 4.66 -8.90 -15.66
CA PRO A 44 3.41 -9.50 -16.10
C PRO A 44 2.54 -9.92 -14.92
N ILE A 45 3.06 -9.86 -13.69
CA ILE A 45 2.29 -10.21 -12.49
C ILE A 45 1.33 -9.06 -12.18
N ILE A 46 0.04 -9.35 -12.33
CA ILE A 46 -1.03 -8.40 -12.02
C ILE A 46 -1.01 -8.14 -10.51
N ARG A 47 -0.72 -6.89 -10.15
CA ARG A 47 -0.72 -6.39 -8.76
C ARG A 47 -1.95 -5.54 -8.51
N GLN A 48 -2.33 -5.47 -7.24
CA GLN A 48 -3.45 -4.66 -6.80
C GLN A 48 -3.15 -3.16 -6.94
N ALA A 49 -4.13 -2.37 -7.39
CA ALA A 49 -3.95 -0.93 -7.60
C ALA A 49 -3.54 -0.17 -6.31
N THR A 50 -4.05 -0.58 -5.13
CA THR A 50 -3.64 0.06 -3.86
C THR A 50 -2.18 -0.19 -3.52
N TRP A 51 -1.58 -1.29 -3.98
CA TRP A 51 -0.16 -1.56 -3.78
C TRP A 51 0.69 -0.56 -4.57
N TYR A 52 0.36 -0.30 -5.84
CA TYR A 52 1.03 0.74 -6.62
C TYR A 52 0.84 2.12 -5.99
N ASN A 53 -0.38 2.44 -5.56
CA ASN A 53 -0.68 3.69 -4.88
C ASN A 53 0.17 3.87 -3.62
N PHE A 54 0.26 2.82 -2.80
CA PHE A 54 1.06 2.81 -1.59
C PHE A 54 2.55 3.09 -1.88
N ILE A 55 3.18 2.36 -2.82
CA ILE A 55 4.59 2.59 -3.15
C ILE A 55 4.80 3.97 -3.79
N ALA A 56 3.85 4.46 -4.60
CA ALA A 56 3.88 5.80 -5.17
C ALA A 56 3.90 6.88 -4.09
N PHE A 57 3.04 6.79 -3.07
CA PHE A 57 3.06 7.73 -1.95
C PHE A 57 4.35 7.68 -1.14
N TRP A 58 4.97 6.51 -0.96
CA TRP A 58 6.29 6.41 -0.33
C TRP A 58 7.41 7.02 -1.19
N THR A 59 7.29 6.93 -2.52
CA THR A 59 8.22 7.60 -3.45
C THR A 59 8.08 9.12 -3.34
N LEU A 60 6.84 9.62 -3.32
CA LEU A 60 6.53 11.04 -3.12
C LEU A 60 6.98 11.53 -1.74
N TYR A 61 6.77 10.73 -0.69
CA TYR A 61 7.24 11.00 0.66
C TYR A 61 8.75 11.32 0.65
N CYS A 62 9.56 10.44 0.06
CA CYS A 62 11.01 10.67 -0.02
C CYS A 62 11.34 11.89 -0.86
N LEU A 63 10.67 12.06 -2.01
CA LEU A 63 10.89 13.19 -2.91
C LEU A 63 10.64 14.53 -2.19
N TRP A 64 9.58 14.64 -1.40
CA TRP A 64 9.23 15.86 -0.66
C TRP A 64 10.30 16.23 0.37
N PHE A 65 10.85 15.25 1.09
CA PHE A 65 11.97 15.48 2.01
C PHE A 65 13.27 15.81 1.28
N LEU A 66 13.48 15.31 0.06
CA LEU A 66 14.68 15.55 -0.75
C LEU A 66 14.63 16.79 -1.65
N LEU A 67 13.55 17.60 -1.62
CA LEU A 67 13.43 18.77 -2.51
C LEU A 67 14.61 19.76 -2.39
N LEU A 68 15.07 20.07 -1.17
CA LEU A 68 16.25 20.94 -0.98
C LEU A 68 17.55 20.29 -1.48
N PHE A 69 17.65 18.97 -1.35
CA PHE A 69 18.80 18.22 -1.87
C PHE A 69 18.86 18.31 -3.39
N PHE A 70 17.74 18.08 -4.08
CA PHE A 70 17.68 18.16 -5.54
C PHE A 70 17.75 19.58 -6.09
N SER A 71 17.32 20.60 -5.33
CA SER A 71 17.48 21.99 -5.75
C SER A 71 18.91 22.51 -5.61
N GLY A 72 19.82 21.75 -4.98
CA GLY A 72 21.18 22.19 -4.67
C GLY A 72 21.29 23.13 -3.47
N HIS A 73 20.18 23.47 -2.81
CA HIS A 73 20.15 24.42 -1.69
C HIS A 73 20.22 23.74 -0.31
N TYR A 74 20.63 22.46 -0.24
CA TYR A 74 20.71 21.72 1.02
C TYR A 74 21.73 22.29 2.02
N ARG A 75 22.75 23.00 1.53
CA ARG A 75 23.77 23.67 2.37
C ARG A 75 23.55 25.17 2.52
N ASP A 76 22.55 25.72 1.84
CA ASP A 76 22.30 27.15 1.85
C ASP A 76 21.53 27.52 3.12
N SER A 77 22.03 28.52 3.84
CA SER A 77 21.36 29.05 5.03
C SER A 77 20.02 29.72 4.71
N GLU A 78 19.85 30.19 3.47
CA GLU A 78 18.70 30.97 3.02
C GLU A 78 18.15 30.47 1.66
N PRO A 79 17.44 29.33 1.63
CA PRO A 79 16.79 28.85 0.42
C PRO A 79 15.65 29.79 0.00
N SER A 80 15.28 29.76 -1.29
CA SER A 80 14.19 30.60 -1.78
C SER A 80 12.88 30.36 -1.01
N LEU A 81 12.22 31.45 -0.59
CA LEU A 81 10.99 31.41 0.21
C LEU A 81 9.90 30.53 -0.42
N LYS A 82 9.77 30.57 -1.76
CA LYS A 82 8.78 29.79 -2.50
C LYS A 82 9.05 28.28 -2.39
N LEU A 83 10.30 27.86 -2.51
CA LEU A 83 10.72 26.47 -2.34
C LEU A 83 10.45 26.01 -0.90
N CYS A 84 10.81 26.85 0.07
CA CYS A 84 10.65 26.57 1.49
C CYS A 84 9.18 26.41 1.90
N MET A 85 8.32 27.31 1.41
CA MET A 85 6.88 27.25 1.62
C MET A 85 6.26 26.00 0.98
N CYS A 86 6.66 25.65 -0.24
CA CYS A 86 6.19 24.46 -0.94
C CYS A 86 6.63 23.17 -0.23
N GLN A 87 7.92 23.07 0.10
CA GLN A 87 8.44 21.90 0.81
C GLN A 87 7.77 21.73 2.17
N SER A 88 7.65 22.81 2.95
CA SER A 88 6.96 22.79 4.24
C SER A 88 5.53 22.23 4.12
N ALA A 89 4.75 22.71 3.14
CA ALA A 89 3.40 22.19 2.90
C ALA A 89 3.40 20.68 2.58
N LEU A 90 4.34 20.24 1.75
CA LEU A 90 4.45 18.84 1.33
C LEU A 90 4.90 17.90 2.47
N ILE A 91 5.89 18.28 3.27
CA ILE A 91 6.36 17.43 4.38
C ILE A 91 5.28 17.23 5.45
N HIS A 92 4.46 18.25 5.70
CA HIS A 92 3.39 18.18 6.70
C HIS A 92 2.23 17.28 6.24
N CYS A 93 2.03 17.08 4.93
CA CYS A 93 1.09 16.08 4.44
C CYS A 93 1.71 14.69 4.22
N ALA A 94 3.04 14.55 4.23
CA ALA A 94 3.76 13.30 3.95
C ALA A 94 3.34 12.13 4.84
N SER A 95 3.43 12.31 6.16
CA SER A 95 3.11 11.24 7.13
C SER A 95 1.61 10.86 7.12
N PRO A 96 0.66 11.81 7.12
CA PRO A 96 -0.77 11.52 6.95
C PRO A 96 -1.09 10.78 5.65
N ALA A 97 -0.52 11.21 4.52
CA ALA A 97 -0.76 10.61 3.21
C ALA A 97 -0.24 9.16 3.15
N ALA A 98 0.97 8.91 3.65
CA ALA A 98 1.55 7.57 3.74
C ALA A 98 0.71 6.66 4.66
N SER A 99 0.20 7.19 5.77
CA SER A 99 -0.67 6.45 6.70
C SER A 99 -2.03 6.13 6.08
N ALA A 100 -2.64 7.08 5.37
CA ALA A 100 -3.87 6.85 4.61
C ALA A 100 -3.68 5.82 3.48
N GLY A 101 -2.54 5.88 2.77
CA GLY A 101 -2.17 4.89 1.76
C GLY A 101 -1.97 3.49 2.36
N THR A 102 -1.40 3.41 3.56
CA THR A 102 -1.28 2.16 4.32
C THR A 102 -2.65 1.60 4.69
N LEU A 103 -3.54 2.45 5.22
CA LEU A 103 -4.91 2.06 5.56
C LEU A 103 -5.64 1.49 4.34
N ALA A 104 -5.48 2.12 3.17
CA ALA A 104 -6.08 1.65 1.92
C ALA A 104 -5.55 0.25 1.51
N LEU A 105 -4.24 0.03 1.63
CA LEU A 105 -3.62 -1.27 1.35
C LEU A 105 -4.11 -2.36 2.31
N VAL A 106 -4.15 -2.07 3.61
CA VAL A 106 -4.59 -3.02 4.64
C VAL A 106 -6.09 -3.31 4.50
N LEU A 107 -6.90 -2.31 4.16
CA LEU A 107 -8.33 -2.51 3.91
C LEU A 107 -8.56 -3.42 2.69
N GLN A 108 -7.81 -3.23 1.61
CA GLN A 108 -7.88 -4.14 0.46
C GLN A 108 -7.44 -5.56 0.81
N LEU A 109 -6.39 -5.71 1.63
CA LEU A 109 -5.95 -7.01 2.11
C LEU A 109 -7.04 -7.67 2.97
N TYR A 110 -7.67 -6.92 3.88
CA TYR A 110 -8.78 -7.40 4.69
C TYR A 110 -9.92 -7.94 3.83
N PHE A 111 -10.36 -7.21 2.80
CA PHE A 111 -11.40 -7.70 1.89
C PHE A 111 -10.98 -8.93 1.10
N SER A 112 -9.70 -9.01 0.70
CA SER A 112 -9.15 -10.17 0.00
C SER A 112 -9.20 -11.42 0.88
N VAL A 113 -8.76 -11.32 2.14
CA VAL A 113 -8.80 -12.41 3.12
C VAL A 113 -10.25 -12.77 3.48
N HIS A 114 -11.09 -11.77 3.69
CA HIS A 114 -12.51 -11.97 3.98
C HIS A 114 -13.22 -12.73 2.85
N SER A 115 -13.01 -12.31 1.61
CA SER A 115 -13.63 -12.96 0.45
C SER A 115 -13.16 -14.42 0.30
N ALA A 116 -11.88 -14.68 0.53
CA ALA A 116 -11.31 -16.03 0.49
C ALA A 116 -11.91 -16.97 1.55
N VAL A 117 -12.14 -16.47 2.77
CA VAL A 117 -12.65 -17.29 3.89
C VAL A 117 -14.17 -17.42 3.85
N SER A 118 -14.90 -16.32 3.67
CA SER A 118 -16.35 -16.33 3.89
C SER A 118 -17.17 -16.80 2.69
N ARG A 119 -16.59 -16.93 1.49
CA ARG A 119 -17.28 -17.22 0.20
C ARG A 119 -18.47 -16.30 -0.14
N LYS A 120 -18.76 -15.31 0.70
CA LYS A 120 -19.83 -14.32 0.53
C LYS A 120 -19.22 -13.03 0.01
N VAL A 121 -19.81 -12.50 -1.05
CA VAL A 121 -19.43 -11.20 -1.62
C VAL A 121 -19.95 -10.10 -0.69
N ILE A 122 -19.07 -9.19 -0.28
CA ILE A 122 -19.45 -8.03 0.53
C ILE A 122 -20.15 -7.02 -0.39
N ARG A 123 -21.41 -6.69 -0.08
CA ARG A 123 -22.13 -5.59 -0.76
C ARG A 123 -21.34 -4.30 -0.52
N TYR A 124 -21.12 -3.50 -1.58
CA TYR A 124 -20.34 -2.25 -1.57
C TYR A 124 -18.81 -2.35 -1.49
N GLN A 125 -18.21 -3.54 -1.62
CA GLN A 125 -16.74 -3.70 -1.61
C GLN A 125 -16.03 -2.75 -2.59
N ARG A 126 -16.58 -2.59 -3.80
CA ARG A 126 -16.02 -1.74 -4.84
C ARG A 126 -16.02 -0.25 -4.45
N LEU A 127 -17.10 0.23 -3.86
CA LEU A 127 -17.22 1.63 -3.41
C LEU A 127 -16.23 1.93 -2.28
N TRP A 128 -16.11 1.02 -1.31
CA TRP A 128 -15.14 1.15 -0.22
C TRP A 128 -13.70 1.16 -0.72
N LEU A 129 -13.36 0.33 -1.71
CA LEU A 129 -12.03 0.32 -2.33
C LEU A 129 -11.73 1.62 -3.08
N TYR A 130 -12.69 2.17 -3.84
CA TYR A 130 -12.50 3.47 -4.50
C TYR A 130 -12.33 4.61 -3.49
N SER A 131 -13.14 4.63 -2.43
CA SER A 131 -13.03 5.62 -1.35
C SER A 131 -11.65 5.53 -0.68
N ALA A 132 -11.21 4.33 -0.33
CA ALA A 132 -9.90 4.10 0.28
C ALA A 132 -8.74 4.48 -0.66
N PHE A 133 -8.88 4.26 -1.96
CA PHE A 133 -7.88 4.66 -2.95
C PHE A 133 -7.77 6.19 -3.08
N ALA A 134 -8.90 6.91 -3.03
CA ALA A 134 -8.95 8.37 -3.12
C ALA A 134 -8.49 9.08 -1.83
N LEU A 135 -8.65 8.43 -0.67
CA LEU A 135 -8.34 8.98 0.65
C LEU A 135 -6.96 9.64 0.78
N PRO A 136 -5.81 9.00 0.43
CA PRO A 136 -4.50 9.62 0.59
C PRO A 136 -4.32 10.90 -0.25
N TYR A 137 -4.95 10.97 -1.43
CA TYR A 137 -4.93 12.17 -2.27
C TYR A 137 -5.74 13.30 -1.65
N ALA A 138 -6.95 13.00 -1.14
CA ALA A 138 -7.80 13.98 -0.47
C ALA A 138 -7.11 14.56 0.77
N VAL A 139 -6.48 13.71 1.59
CA VAL A 139 -5.69 14.12 2.77
C VAL A 139 -4.50 14.99 2.37
N THR A 140 -3.78 14.61 1.30
CA THR A 140 -2.64 15.39 0.79
C THR A 140 -3.07 16.79 0.38
N ILE A 141 -4.08 16.90 -0.49
CA ILE A 141 -4.55 18.18 -1.04
C ILE A 141 -5.10 19.08 0.08
N SER A 142 -5.94 18.53 0.96
CA SER A 142 -6.53 19.30 2.06
C SER A 142 -5.49 19.85 3.03
N LEU A 143 -4.54 19.02 3.49
CA LEU A 143 -3.48 19.48 4.39
C LEU A 143 -2.51 20.43 3.70
N MET A 144 -2.15 20.18 2.45
CA MET A 144 -1.30 21.08 1.67
C MET A 144 -1.92 22.47 1.56
N ILE A 145 -3.22 22.57 1.21
CA ILE A 145 -3.94 23.85 1.16
C ILE A 145 -3.94 24.53 2.54
N ALA A 146 -4.25 23.79 3.61
CA ALA A 146 -4.26 24.33 4.96
C ALA A 146 -2.90 24.91 5.37
N VAL A 147 -1.81 24.18 5.11
CA VAL A 147 -0.44 24.64 5.43
C VAL A 147 -0.02 25.81 4.56
N LEU A 148 -0.36 25.83 3.27
CA LEU A 148 -0.08 26.97 2.39
C LEU A 148 -0.82 28.24 2.83
N LEU A 149 -2.08 28.11 3.28
CA LEU A 149 -2.84 29.25 3.81
C LEU A 149 -2.22 29.78 5.11
N MET A 150 -1.84 28.89 6.03
CA MET A 150 -1.14 29.27 7.26
C MET A 150 0.23 29.92 6.99
N SER A 151 0.95 29.42 5.98
CA SER A 151 2.29 29.93 5.62
C SER A 151 2.28 31.33 5.00
N ARG A 152 1.11 31.82 4.55
CA ARG A 152 0.96 33.19 4.02
C ARG A 152 0.72 34.24 5.10
N ALA A 153 0.51 33.83 6.34
CA ALA A 153 0.30 34.79 7.44
C ALA A 153 1.58 35.62 7.68
N PRO A 154 1.46 36.94 7.92
CA PRO A 154 2.61 37.78 8.23
C PRO A 154 3.27 37.30 9.54
N GLY A 155 4.61 37.25 9.56
CA GLY A 155 5.38 36.77 10.71
C GLY A 155 5.64 35.25 10.73
N THR A 156 5.33 34.53 9.65
CA THR A 156 5.72 33.12 9.52
C THR A 156 7.23 32.99 9.35
N ILE A 157 7.88 32.30 10.29
CA ILE A 157 9.32 31.99 10.25
C ILE A 157 9.49 30.54 9.80
N PHE A 158 10.44 30.29 8.92
CA PHE A 158 10.82 28.95 8.47
C PHE A 158 12.10 28.50 9.16
N ILE A 159 12.13 27.25 9.61
CA ILE A 159 13.32 26.60 10.11
C ILE A 159 13.90 25.76 8.98
N VAL A 160 15.18 25.98 8.70
CA VAL A 160 15.95 25.23 7.70
C VAL A 160 17.00 24.43 8.45
N THR A 161 16.78 23.13 8.59
CA THR A 161 17.76 22.19 9.16
C THR A 161 18.20 21.18 8.12
N GLN A 162 17.33 20.22 7.78
CA GLN A 162 17.52 19.27 6.66
C GLN A 162 16.48 19.46 5.56
N TYR A 163 15.35 20.02 5.94
CA TYR A 163 14.24 20.40 5.09
C TYR A 163 13.64 21.69 5.64
N CYS A 164 12.92 22.41 4.79
CA CYS A 164 12.16 23.57 5.20
C CYS A 164 10.89 23.16 5.95
N SER A 165 10.76 23.60 7.20
CA SER A 165 9.53 23.44 7.97
C SER A 165 9.10 24.78 8.56
N VAL A 166 7.80 25.03 8.54
CA VAL A 166 7.23 26.21 9.19
C VAL A 166 7.37 26.08 10.71
N ASN A 167 7.87 27.13 11.37
CA ASN A 167 8.01 27.18 12.83
C ASN A 167 6.67 27.44 13.52
N GLN A 168 5.64 26.66 13.17
CA GLN A 168 4.34 26.73 13.81
C GLN A 168 3.99 25.35 14.32
N LEU A 169 3.55 25.28 15.58
CA LEU A 169 3.14 24.03 16.20
C LEU A 169 1.87 23.45 15.56
N ILE A 170 1.05 24.28 14.92
CA ILE A 170 -0.27 23.88 14.40
C ILE A 170 -0.15 22.86 13.24
N PRO A 171 0.60 23.11 12.15
CA PRO A 171 0.79 22.12 11.07
C PRO A 171 1.34 20.79 11.55
N GLY A 172 2.34 20.80 12.44
CA GLY A 172 2.91 19.58 13.01
C GLY A 172 1.89 18.77 13.81
N ARG A 173 1.07 19.44 14.64
CA ARG A 173 0.00 18.81 15.42
C ARG A 173 -1.11 18.24 14.55
N LEU A 174 -1.51 18.96 13.50
CA LEU A 174 -2.50 18.46 12.54
C LEU A 174 -1.98 17.21 11.85
N ALA A 175 -0.75 17.25 11.32
CA ALA A 175 -0.12 16.11 10.67
C ALA A 175 -0.05 14.89 11.61
N ALA A 176 0.46 15.07 12.84
CA ALA A 176 0.52 13.99 13.82
C ALA A 176 -0.87 13.42 14.17
N GLY A 177 -1.87 14.29 14.37
CA GLY A 177 -3.24 13.91 14.65
C GLY A 177 -3.86 13.06 13.53
N PHE A 178 -3.77 13.50 12.28
CA PHE A 178 -4.25 12.71 11.13
C PHE A 178 -3.53 11.37 10.99
N THR A 179 -2.20 11.35 11.17
CA THR A 179 -1.43 10.10 11.17
C THR A 179 -1.94 9.12 12.23
N VAL A 180 -2.15 9.56 13.47
CA VAL A 180 -2.69 8.72 14.55
C VAL A 180 -4.10 8.21 14.20
N VAL A 181 -4.97 9.08 13.69
CA VAL A 181 -6.33 8.73 13.25
C VAL A 181 -6.33 7.64 12.17
N PHE A 182 -5.36 7.62 11.26
CA PHE A 182 -5.26 6.57 10.23
C PHE A 182 -4.54 5.30 10.72
N ILE A 183 -3.59 5.41 11.65
CA ILE A 183 -2.87 4.24 12.18
C ILE A 183 -3.77 3.38 13.07
N ILE A 184 -4.63 3.97 13.91
CA ILE A 184 -5.54 3.21 14.79
C ILE A 184 -6.40 2.18 14.03
N PRO A 185 -7.19 2.56 12.99
CA PRO A 185 -7.97 1.60 12.22
C PRO A 185 -7.09 0.63 11.44
N THR A 186 -5.89 1.04 11.00
CA THR A 186 -4.92 0.16 10.36
C THR A 186 -4.50 -0.98 11.30
N LEU A 187 -4.12 -0.66 12.54
CA LEU A 187 -3.75 -1.65 13.56
C LEU A 187 -4.93 -2.58 13.89
N PHE A 188 -6.13 -2.02 14.05
CA PHE A 188 -7.35 -2.81 14.29
C PHE A 188 -7.61 -3.81 13.16
N LEU A 189 -7.56 -3.37 11.89
CA LEU A 189 -7.74 -4.24 10.74
C LEU A 189 -6.66 -5.33 10.66
N ASN A 190 -5.41 -5.02 10.97
CA ASN A 190 -4.33 -6.02 11.01
C ASN A 190 -4.57 -7.10 12.08
N VAL A 191 -5.04 -6.71 13.27
CA VAL A 191 -5.45 -7.68 14.31
C VAL A 191 -6.59 -8.56 13.81
N LEU A 192 -7.61 -7.99 13.15
CA LEU A 192 -8.71 -8.77 12.57
C LEU A 192 -8.25 -9.75 11.48
N ILE A 193 -7.34 -9.31 10.59
CA ILE A 193 -6.73 -10.17 9.57
C ILE A 193 -5.99 -11.33 10.25
N TYR A 194 -5.17 -11.03 11.26
CA TYR A 194 -4.38 -12.02 11.99
C TYR A 194 -5.27 -13.07 12.69
N VAL A 195 -6.30 -12.63 13.42
CA VAL A 195 -7.22 -13.53 14.11
C VAL A 195 -7.95 -14.45 13.13
N ARG A 196 -8.45 -13.90 12.01
CA ARG A 196 -9.14 -14.69 10.99
C ARG A 196 -8.22 -15.68 10.31
N LEU A 197 -6.99 -15.26 10.01
CA LEU A 197 -5.98 -16.13 9.39
C LEU A 197 -5.58 -17.28 10.31
N ARG A 198 -5.40 -17.00 11.62
CA ARG A 198 -5.08 -18.03 12.61
C ARG A 198 -6.21 -19.05 12.74
N LYS A 199 -7.46 -18.60 12.73
CA LYS A 199 -8.64 -19.47 12.84
C LYS A 199 -8.78 -20.45 11.66
N HIS A 200 -8.46 -20.01 10.44
CA HIS A 200 -8.61 -20.80 9.21
C HIS A 200 -7.26 -21.20 8.58
N TRP A 201 -6.21 -21.37 9.41
CA TRP A 201 -4.85 -21.61 8.93
C TRP A 201 -4.72 -22.93 8.13
N SER A 202 -5.44 -23.97 8.54
CA SER A 202 -5.43 -25.28 7.86
C SER A 202 -5.97 -25.18 6.42
N GLU A 203 -7.08 -24.47 6.23
CA GLU A 203 -7.67 -24.21 4.92
C GLU A 203 -6.74 -23.35 4.04
N PHE A 204 -6.05 -22.38 4.65
CA PHE A 204 -5.15 -21.47 3.95
C PHE A 204 -3.88 -22.16 3.43
N ARG A 205 -3.40 -23.17 4.16
CA ARG A 205 -2.18 -23.92 3.82
C ARG A 205 -2.34 -24.76 2.55
N SER A 206 -3.56 -25.11 2.14
CA SER A 206 -3.79 -26.22 1.21
C SER A 206 -3.46 -25.98 -0.27
N SER A 207 -3.18 -24.74 -0.74
CA SER A 207 -2.39 -24.42 -1.98
C SER A 207 -2.81 -23.12 -2.66
N ARG A 208 -4.10 -22.74 -2.63
CA ARG A 208 -4.63 -21.67 -3.48
C ARG A 208 -4.25 -20.24 -3.06
N LEU A 209 -3.72 -20.06 -1.85
CA LEU A 209 -3.53 -18.74 -1.23
C LEU A 209 -2.07 -18.36 -0.97
N ARG A 210 -1.09 -19.10 -1.52
CA ARG A 210 0.34 -18.81 -1.34
C ARG A 210 0.72 -17.36 -1.66
N ASN A 211 0.10 -16.77 -2.69
CA ASN A 211 0.30 -15.36 -3.05
C ASN A 211 -0.27 -14.41 -1.98
N ALA A 212 -1.42 -14.74 -1.40
CA ALA A 212 -2.02 -13.98 -0.31
C ALA A 212 -1.20 -14.12 0.98
N THR A 213 -0.64 -15.29 1.29
CA THR A 213 0.24 -15.50 2.46
C THR A 213 1.42 -14.53 2.42
N SER A 214 2.07 -14.39 1.27
CA SER A 214 3.21 -13.48 1.13
C SER A 214 2.83 -12.02 1.38
N MET A 215 1.67 -11.58 0.91
CA MET A 215 1.18 -10.22 1.18
C MET A 215 0.82 -10.02 2.65
N ILE A 216 0.26 -11.04 3.31
CA ILE A 216 -0.07 -10.97 4.74
C ILE A 216 1.20 -10.88 5.59
N ILE A 217 2.20 -11.72 5.35
CA ILE A 217 3.48 -11.66 6.08
C ILE A 217 4.09 -10.26 6.00
N ARG A 218 4.05 -9.65 4.80
CA ARG A 218 4.54 -8.29 4.58
C ARG A 218 3.71 -7.23 5.30
N ALA A 219 2.39 -7.32 5.23
CA ALA A 219 1.50 -6.41 5.94
C ALA A 219 1.71 -6.50 7.46
N THR A 220 1.89 -7.72 8.00
CA THR A 220 2.21 -7.93 9.43
C THR A 220 3.57 -7.33 9.78
N ALA A 221 4.61 -7.56 8.98
CA ALA A 221 5.93 -6.95 9.20
C ALA A 221 5.85 -5.41 9.19
N PHE A 222 5.11 -4.85 8.24
CA PHE A 222 4.87 -3.41 8.17
C PHE A 222 4.03 -2.89 9.34
N SER A 223 3.14 -3.70 9.90
CA SER A 223 2.34 -3.35 11.09
C SER A 223 3.21 -3.17 12.32
N ILE A 224 4.30 -3.93 12.46
CA ILE A 224 5.28 -3.74 13.54
C ILE A 224 5.93 -2.36 13.43
N CYS A 225 6.32 -1.95 12.22
CA CYS A 225 6.79 -0.59 11.95
C CYS A 225 5.71 0.45 12.30
N GLY A 226 4.44 0.16 12.00
CA GLY A 226 3.31 1.02 12.36
C GLY A 226 3.09 1.18 13.87
N ILE A 227 3.27 0.11 14.65
CA ILE A 227 3.23 0.17 16.12
C ILE A 227 4.39 1.03 16.64
N PHE A 228 5.59 0.83 16.10
CA PHE A 228 6.74 1.66 16.46
C PHE A 228 6.50 3.14 16.13
N ALA A 229 5.97 3.44 14.93
CA ALA A 229 5.59 4.79 14.53
C ALA A 229 4.53 5.40 15.47
N PHE A 230 3.54 4.61 15.87
CA PHE A 230 2.51 5.03 16.82
C PHE A 230 3.09 5.38 18.19
N LEU A 231 3.98 4.56 18.72
CA LEU A 231 4.65 4.81 20.00
C LEU A 231 5.52 6.07 19.92
N VAL A 232 6.30 6.23 18.86
CA VAL A 232 7.10 7.45 18.62
C VAL A 232 6.18 8.67 18.51
N GLY A 233 5.06 8.55 17.80
CA GLY A 233 4.06 9.61 17.67
C GLY A 233 3.42 10.00 19.00
N ILE A 234 3.10 9.05 19.87
CA ILE A 234 2.60 9.32 21.23
C ILE A 234 3.68 10.00 22.06
N ILE A 235 4.90 9.48 22.07
CA ILE A 235 6.01 10.07 22.83
C ILE A 235 6.20 11.53 22.41
N PHE A 236 6.27 11.77 21.10
CA PHE A 236 6.39 13.12 20.56
C PHE A 236 5.20 14.02 20.93
N PHE A 237 3.97 13.51 20.81
CA PHE A 237 2.78 14.23 21.25
C PHE A 237 2.89 14.60 22.74
N THR A 238 3.16 13.63 23.62
CA THR A 238 3.28 13.88 25.06
C THR A 238 4.37 14.88 25.40
N ILE A 239 5.53 14.83 24.73
CA ILE A 239 6.63 15.76 24.97
C ILE A 239 6.26 17.18 24.51
N VAL A 240 5.66 17.32 23.33
CA VAL A 240 5.23 18.62 22.79
C VAL A 240 4.11 19.27 23.62
N PHE A 241 3.32 18.49 24.36
CA PHE A 241 2.26 19.01 25.22
C PHE A 241 2.65 19.18 26.69
N ALA A 242 3.69 18.49 27.17
CA ALA A 242 4.15 18.58 28.55
C ALA A 242 5.09 19.78 28.75
N LYS A 243 4.51 20.98 28.92
CA LYS A 243 5.27 22.17 29.34
C LYS A 243 5.80 21.94 30.76
N GLN A 244 7.12 21.93 30.94
CA GLN A 244 7.70 21.88 32.28
C GLN A 244 7.56 23.24 32.98
N PRO A 245 7.08 23.27 34.23
CA PRO A 245 7.01 24.51 35.00
C PRO A 245 8.43 25.00 35.33
N GLY A 246 8.78 26.22 34.88
CA GLY A 246 10.06 26.87 35.20
C GLY A 246 11.14 26.79 34.12
N GLU A 247 10.88 26.11 32.99
CA GLU A 247 11.82 26.06 31.87
C GLU A 247 11.80 27.37 31.06
N THR A 248 12.97 27.89 30.71
CA THR A 248 13.06 29.11 29.89
C THR A 248 12.71 28.79 28.43
N ALA A 249 12.20 29.77 27.67
CA ALA A 249 11.87 29.58 26.25
C ALA A 249 13.08 29.13 25.41
N GLN A 250 14.30 29.47 25.84
CA GLN A 250 15.55 29.08 25.18
C GLN A 250 15.83 27.58 25.36
N ASP A 251 15.65 27.07 26.58
CA ASP A 251 15.90 25.67 26.92
C ASP A 251 14.89 24.74 26.23
N GLU A 252 13.63 25.18 26.14
CA GLU A 252 12.56 24.47 25.43
C GLU A 252 12.92 24.24 23.95
N VAL A 253 13.42 25.28 23.27
CA VAL A 253 13.84 25.19 21.86
C VAL A 253 15.06 24.29 21.70
N ALA A 254 16.04 24.36 22.60
CA ALA A 254 17.23 23.52 22.56
C ALA A 254 16.89 22.03 22.73
N ARG A 255 15.99 21.71 23.67
CA ARG A 255 15.50 20.35 23.90
C ARG A 255 14.73 19.81 22.70
N LEU A 256 13.79 20.60 22.17
CA LEU A 256 13.00 20.23 21.00
C LEU A 256 13.90 19.92 19.80
N ASN A 257 14.89 20.77 19.51
CA ASN A 257 15.81 20.57 18.39
C ASN A 257 16.54 19.22 18.45
N LYS A 258 17.02 18.82 19.63
CA LYS A 258 17.70 17.53 19.82
C LYS A 258 16.76 16.34 19.55
N GLU A 259 15.51 16.42 20.00
CA GLU A 259 14.53 15.36 19.77
C GLU A 259 14.10 15.28 18.29
N TYR A 260 13.99 16.43 17.62
CA TYR A 260 13.70 16.49 16.18
C TYR A 260 14.80 15.83 15.34
N GLU A 261 16.07 15.97 15.69
CA GLU A 261 17.16 15.31 14.98
C GLU A 261 17.03 13.77 15.01
N VAL A 262 16.71 13.21 16.18
CA VAL A 262 16.48 11.76 16.34
C VAL A 262 15.23 11.33 15.57
N LEU A 263 14.15 12.12 15.66
CA LEU A 263 12.91 11.84 14.94
C LEU A 263 13.14 11.83 13.43
N ASN A 264 13.96 12.75 12.91
CA ASN A 264 14.25 12.81 11.48
C ASN A 264 14.98 11.54 11.02
N VAL A 265 15.98 11.09 11.77
CA VAL A 265 16.64 9.80 11.47
C VAL A 265 15.62 8.64 11.48
N ILE A 266 14.73 8.57 12.46
CA ILE A 266 13.65 7.57 12.51
C ILE A 266 12.74 7.67 11.28
N LEU A 267 12.35 8.88 10.88
CA LEU A 267 11.52 9.13 9.70
C LEU A 267 12.21 8.63 8.41
N GLY A 268 13.53 8.79 8.31
CA GLY A 268 14.34 8.28 7.20
C GLY A 268 14.34 6.76 7.08
N PHE A 269 14.17 6.01 8.18
CA PHE A 269 14.12 4.54 8.14
C PHE A 269 12.84 3.98 7.52
N PHE A 270 11.70 4.67 7.59
CA PHE A 270 10.43 4.12 7.10
C PHE A 270 10.44 3.79 5.60
N PRO A 271 10.89 4.70 4.70
CA PRO A 271 11.03 4.34 3.30
C PRO A 271 11.94 3.15 3.05
N VAL A 272 13.06 3.05 3.79
CA VAL A 272 13.98 1.90 3.68
C VAL A 272 13.28 0.61 4.08
N PHE A 273 12.51 0.61 5.17
CA PHE A 273 11.68 -0.54 5.55
C PHE A 273 10.64 -0.89 4.49
N VAL A 274 10.03 0.11 3.84
CA VAL A 274 9.09 -0.13 2.74
C VAL A 274 9.78 -0.83 1.57
N VAL A 275 10.99 -0.40 1.19
CA VAL A 275 11.78 -1.06 0.15
C VAL A 275 12.15 -2.48 0.55
N ILE A 276 12.58 -2.70 1.80
CA ILE A 276 12.93 -4.03 2.28
C ILE A 276 11.69 -4.93 2.31
N ILE A 277 10.54 -4.47 2.80
CA ILE A 277 9.35 -5.32 2.95
C ILE A 277 8.67 -5.58 1.60
N PHE A 278 8.54 -4.55 0.76
CA PHE A 278 7.75 -4.62 -0.47
C PHE A 278 8.59 -4.72 -1.74
N GLY A 279 9.88 -4.41 -1.71
CA GLY A 279 10.81 -4.59 -2.83
C GLY A 279 11.46 -5.97 -2.86
N THR A 280 11.58 -6.67 -1.72
CA THR A 280 12.17 -8.03 -1.65
C THR A 280 11.21 -9.14 -2.10
N GLN A 281 10.25 -8.83 -2.97
CA GLN A 281 9.31 -9.86 -3.41
C GLN A 281 10.04 -10.88 -4.29
N GLY A 282 9.77 -12.17 -4.08
CA GLY A 282 10.48 -13.23 -4.80
C GLY A 282 10.38 -13.10 -6.32
N ASP A 283 9.29 -12.52 -6.83
CA ASP A 283 9.13 -12.22 -8.25
C ASP A 283 9.96 -11.00 -8.72
N ILE A 284 10.06 -9.95 -7.91
CA ILE A 284 10.93 -8.79 -8.17
C ILE A 284 12.40 -9.24 -8.13
N ILE A 285 12.79 -10.00 -7.10
CA ILE A 285 14.15 -10.53 -6.96
C ILE A 285 14.47 -11.47 -8.12
N ARG A 286 13.57 -12.38 -8.51
CA ARG A 286 13.82 -13.28 -9.66
C ARG A 286 14.02 -12.49 -10.95
N ARG A 287 13.26 -11.41 -11.16
CA ARG A 287 13.46 -10.51 -12.31
C ARG A 287 14.77 -9.74 -12.25
N LEU A 288 15.19 -9.29 -11.07
CA LEU A 288 16.48 -8.66 -10.89
C LEU A 288 17.62 -9.64 -11.14
N LEU A 289 17.48 -10.89 -10.72
CA LEU A 289 18.44 -11.97 -10.92
C LEU A 289 18.25 -12.70 -12.25
N PHE A 290 17.76 -12.02 -13.31
CA PHE A 290 17.53 -12.64 -14.62
C PHE A 290 18.77 -13.34 -15.20
N TRP A 291 19.97 -12.91 -14.79
CA TRP A 291 21.24 -13.53 -15.21
C TRP A 291 21.47 -14.92 -14.58
N LYS A 292 20.79 -15.27 -13.49
CA LYS A 292 21.00 -16.53 -12.76
C LYS A 292 20.12 -17.68 -13.28
N ASP A 293 19.07 -17.37 -14.05
CA ASP A 293 18.08 -18.35 -14.52
C ASP A 293 18.56 -19.18 -15.75
N GLN A 294 19.86 -19.43 -15.89
CA GLN A 294 20.37 -20.49 -16.78
C GLN A 294 20.39 -21.87 -16.12
N ILE A 295 19.53 -22.12 -15.13
CA ILE A 295 19.37 -23.48 -14.59
C ILE A 295 18.66 -24.30 -15.68
N PRO A 296 19.29 -25.39 -16.19
CA PRO A 296 18.76 -26.16 -17.31
C PRO A 296 17.32 -26.61 -17.04
N SER A 297 16.46 -26.47 -18.05
CA SER A 297 15.04 -26.85 -18.07
C SER A 297 14.78 -28.35 -17.88
N SER A 298 15.76 -29.14 -17.47
CA SER A 298 15.62 -30.59 -17.26
C SER A 298 14.81 -30.98 -16.01
N TRP A 299 14.37 -30.01 -15.21
CA TRP A 299 13.57 -30.23 -13.99
C TRP A 299 12.12 -29.74 -14.09
N THR A 300 11.63 -29.33 -15.26
CA THR A 300 10.18 -29.31 -15.52
C THR A 300 9.70 -30.75 -15.66
N HIS A 301 9.68 -31.46 -14.53
CA HIS A 301 8.92 -32.68 -14.38
C HIS A 301 7.46 -32.35 -14.69
N ASP A 302 6.85 -33.19 -15.52
CA ASP A 302 5.44 -33.26 -15.85
C ASP A 302 4.57 -33.19 -14.58
N TYR A 303 4.28 -31.97 -14.11
CA TYR A 303 3.09 -31.77 -13.31
C TYR A 303 1.95 -31.78 -14.31
N PRO A 304 1.06 -32.80 -14.30
CA PRO A 304 -0.12 -32.79 -15.14
C PRO A 304 -0.84 -31.49 -14.82
N VAL A 305 -0.87 -30.59 -15.81
CA VAL A 305 -1.71 -29.41 -15.77
C VAL A 305 -3.12 -29.98 -15.66
N PRO A 306 -3.84 -29.81 -14.54
CA PRO A 306 -5.23 -30.21 -14.52
C PRO A 306 -5.90 -29.43 -15.63
N ASP A 307 -6.51 -30.12 -16.59
CA ASP A 307 -7.35 -29.49 -17.61
C ASP A 307 -8.36 -28.63 -16.88
N ILE A 308 -8.10 -27.31 -16.83
CA ILE A 308 -9.09 -26.32 -16.46
C ILE A 308 -9.96 -26.19 -17.71
N SER A 309 -10.74 -27.25 -17.96
CA SER A 309 -11.91 -27.20 -18.79
C SER A 309 -12.71 -26.01 -18.30
N LEU A 310 -12.73 -24.97 -19.12
CA LEU A 310 -13.52 -23.77 -18.98
C LEU A 310 -14.84 -24.15 -18.30
N LEU A 311 -14.98 -23.73 -17.05
CA LEU A 311 -16.27 -23.54 -16.41
C LEU A 311 -16.97 -22.49 -17.28
N SER A 312 -17.58 -22.98 -18.35
CA SER A 312 -18.59 -22.31 -19.15
C SER A 312 -19.56 -21.76 -18.11
N ILE A 313 -19.53 -20.44 -17.97
CA ILE A 313 -20.54 -19.67 -17.26
C ILE A 313 -21.81 -19.88 -18.10
N SER A 314 -22.50 -20.98 -17.80
CA SER A 314 -23.85 -21.22 -18.28
C SER A 314 -24.68 -20.10 -17.70
N HIS A 315 -25.04 -19.15 -18.56
CA HIS A 315 -26.17 -18.25 -18.34
C HIS A 315 -27.41 -19.13 -18.14
N THR A 316 -27.72 -19.50 -16.90
CA THR A 316 -29.08 -19.88 -16.52
C THR A 316 -29.93 -18.61 -16.54
N GLY A 317 -30.29 -18.19 -17.74
CA GLY A 317 -31.53 -17.48 -17.97
C GLY A 317 -32.67 -18.45 -17.71
N GLN A 318 -33.10 -18.55 -16.45
CA GLN A 318 -34.33 -19.23 -16.10
C GLN A 318 -35.43 -18.18 -16.06
N GLY A 319 -36.14 -18.08 -17.20
CA GLY A 319 -37.41 -17.40 -17.29
C GLY A 319 -38.42 -18.10 -16.39
N GLU A 320 -38.92 -17.38 -15.40
CA GLU A 320 -40.09 -17.78 -14.64
C GLU A 320 -41.31 -17.16 -15.33
N ALA A 321 -41.94 -17.97 -16.16
CA ALA A 321 -43.22 -17.67 -16.77
C ALA A 321 -44.29 -17.56 -15.67
N ARG A 322 -44.85 -16.36 -15.49
CA ARG A 322 -46.14 -16.18 -14.83
C ARG A 322 -47.25 -16.36 -15.87
N PRO A 323 -48.21 -17.29 -15.66
CA PRO A 323 -49.41 -17.35 -16.47
C PRO A 323 -50.47 -16.38 -15.93
N GLY A 324 -51.15 -15.71 -16.85
CA GLY A 324 -52.50 -15.19 -16.62
C GLY A 324 -52.59 -13.75 -16.12
N LEU A 325 -52.55 -12.79 -17.03
CA LEU A 325 -53.43 -11.63 -16.98
C LEU A 325 -53.58 -11.03 -18.38
N SER A 326 -54.78 -11.23 -18.91
CA SER A 326 -55.35 -10.62 -20.10
C SER A 326 -55.41 -9.10 -19.96
N LEU A 327 -54.87 -8.36 -20.93
CA LEU A 327 -55.45 -7.09 -21.37
C LEU A 327 -54.89 -6.67 -22.75
N GLU A 328 -55.82 -6.52 -23.69
CA GLU A 328 -55.87 -5.59 -24.85
C GLU A 328 -54.57 -5.19 -25.56
N ARG A 329 -54.39 -5.59 -26.84
CA ARG A 329 -54.93 -4.93 -28.05
C ARG A 329 -54.43 -3.49 -28.22
N ILE A 330 -53.42 -3.31 -29.09
CA ILE A 330 -53.14 -2.23 -30.08
C ILE A 330 -51.86 -2.71 -30.79
N SER A 331 -51.82 -3.21 -32.03
CA SER A 331 -52.19 -2.65 -33.34
C SER A 331 -51.36 -1.45 -33.79
N SER A 332 -50.19 -1.71 -34.39
CA SER A 332 -49.60 -1.06 -35.59
C SER A 332 -48.13 -1.54 -35.67
N ARG A 333 -47.70 -2.38 -36.62
CA ARG A 333 -47.67 -2.25 -38.10
C ARG A 333 -46.84 -1.05 -38.55
N ILE A 334 -45.54 -1.25 -38.71
CA ILE A 334 -44.75 -0.64 -39.79
C ILE A 334 -43.82 -1.74 -40.35
N ASP A 335 -44.14 -2.15 -41.57
CA ASP A 335 -43.30 -2.88 -42.50
C ASP A 335 -42.34 -1.89 -43.21
N HIS A 336 -41.11 -2.30 -43.46
CA HIS A 336 -40.33 -2.13 -44.71
C HIS A 336 -38.90 -2.67 -44.45
N SER A 337 -38.52 -3.81 -45.03
CA SER A 337 -37.99 -3.98 -46.40
C SER A 337 -36.57 -3.39 -46.50
N GLU A 338 -35.49 -4.19 -46.40
CA GLU A 338 -34.96 -5.16 -47.38
C GLU A 338 -34.10 -4.49 -48.48
N SER A 339 -32.80 -4.78 -48.44
CA SER A 339 -31.86 -4.94 -49.58
C SER A 339 -30.47 -5.28 -48.99
N SER A 340 -29.95 -6.50 -49.18
CA SER A 340 -29.12 -6.95 -50.33
C SER A 340 -27.82 -6.13 -50.44
N GLU A 341 -26.60 -6.67 -50.44
CA GLU A 341 -26.01 -7.83 -51.14
C GLU A 341 -24.71 -8.24 -50.40
N ALA A 342 -24.48 -9.53 -50.13
CA ALA A 342 -23.69 -10.49 -50.92
C ALA A 342 -22.15 -10.29 -50.88
N HIS A 343 -21.42 -11.22 -50.25
CA HIS A 343 -20.32 -11.93 -50.95
C HIS A 343 -19.76 -13.16 -50.20
N ALA A 344 -19.78 -14.28 -50.93
CA ALA A 344 -18.85 -15.42 -51.04
C ALA A 344 -18.27 -16.09 -49.78
N ASP A 345 -18.64 -17.34 -49.49
CA ASP A 345 -18.20 -18.63 -50.09
C ASP A 345 -16.79 -19.06 -49.64
N GLY A 346 -16.73 -20.24 -49.02
CA GLY A 346 -15.52 -20.80 -48.41
C GLY A 346 -15.81 -22.11 -47.68
N ASP A 347 -16.21 -23.10 -48.46
CA ASP A 347 -16.44 -24.51 -48.11
C ASP A 347 -15.15 -25.21 -47.65
N ILE A 348 -15.14 -25.78 -46.44
CA ILE A 348 -14.26 -26.92 -46.06
C ILE A 348 -15.06 -27.88 -45.17
N THR A 349 -15.39 -29.01 -45.78
CA THR A 349 -15.83 -30.26 -45.17
C THR A 349 -14.71 -30.87 -44.32
N HIS A 350 -15.03 -31.32 -43.10
CA HIS A 350 -14.36 -32.48 -42.52
C HIS A 350 -15.28 -33.22 -41.55
N GLU A 351 -15.70 -34.37 -42.06
CA GLU A 351 -16.35 -35.47 -41.38
C GLU A 351 -15.35 -36.16 -40.43
N SER A 352 -15.72 -36.37 -39.17
CA SER A 352 -15.14 -37.46 -38.38
C SER A 352 -16.05 -37.84 -37.23
N HIS A 353 -16.69 -38.98 -37.43
CA HIS A 353 -17.30 -39.85 -36.43
C HIS A 353 -16.33 -40.15 -35.28
N SER A 354 -16.79 -40.04 -34.02
CA SER A 354 -16.32 -40.93 -32.96
C SER A 354 -17.41 -41.14 -31.91
N LYS A 355 -17.98 -42.34 -31.92
CA LYS A 355 -18.74 -42.92 -30.82
C LYS A 355 -17.75 -43.31 -29.72
N SER A 356 -17.97 -42.91 -28.47
CA SER A 356 -17.49 -43.72 -27.35
C SER A 356 -18.44 -43.66 -26.16
N ASN A 357 -18.77 -44.87 -25.73
CA ASN A 357 -19.61 -45.30 -24.62
C ASN A 357 -18.90 -45.17 -23.26
N ARG A 358 -19.71 -45.15 -22.19
CA ARG A 358 -19.41 -45.59 -20.80
C ARG A 358 -18.43 -44.68 -20.02
N THR A 359 -18.53 -44.48 -18.71
CA THR A 359 -19.15 -45.26 -17.63
C THR A 359 -19.49 -44.32 -16.46
N LEU A 360 -20.65 -44.52 -15.84
CA LEU A 360 -20.89 -44.09 -14.45
C LEU A 360 -19.94 -44.87 -13.54
N GLU A 361 -19.15 -44.19 -12.70
CA GLU A 361 -18.62 -44.77 -11.48
C GLU A 361 -19.16 -44.00 -10.27
N VAL A 362 -20.03 -44.72 -9.59
CA VAL A 362 -20.43 -44.61 -8.20
C VAL A 362 -19.17 -44.63 -7.33
N PHE A 363 -18.96 -43.62 -6.48
CA PHE A 363 -18.04 -43.76 -5.35
C PHE A 363 -18.82 -43.85 -4.05
N GLU A 364 -18.76 -45.06 -3.54
CA GLU A 364 -19.32 -45.59 -2.31
C GLU A 364 -18.58 -45.01 -1.11
N ALA A 365 -19.35 -44.65 -0.08
CA ALA A 365 -18.85 -44.22 1.21
C ALA A 365 -18.34 -45.44 1.99
N THR A 366 -17.07 -45.47 2.34
CA THR A 366 -16.54 -46.41 3.34
C THR A 366 -16.25 -45.66 4.63
N ALA A 367 -17.15 -45.86 5.59
CA ALA A 367 -16.91 -45.60 6.99
C ALA A 367 -16.07 -46.76 7.57
N THR A 368 -14.93 -46.45 8.19
CA THR A 368 -14.28 -47.36 9.13
C THR A 368 -14.01 -46.62 10.42
N HIS A 369 -14.85 -46.97 11.38
CA HIS A 369 -14.60 -46.99 12.80
C HIS A 369 -13.30 -47.77 13.06
N ASP A 370 -12.35 -47.24 13.82
CA ASP A 370 -11.73 -48.06 14.87
C ASP A 370 -11.13 -47.22 16.00
N SER A 371 -11.39 -47.73 17.18
CA SER A 371 -11.01 -47.24 18.50
C SER A 371 -9.63 -47.76 18.85
N SER A 372 -8.77 -46.98 19.49
CA SER A 372 -7.69 -47.53 20.32
C SER A 372 -7.23 -46.50 21.35
N GLU A 373 -7.61 -46.77 22.60
CA GLU A 373 -6.98 -46.28 23.81
C GLU A 373 -5.46 -46.45 23.73
N HIS A 374 -4.70 -45.47 24.20
CA HIS A 374 -3.50 -45.79 24.98
C HIS A 374 -3.18 -44.72 26.03
N HIS A 375 -2.78 -45.27 27.16
CA HIS A 375 -2.77 -44.74 28.50
C HIS A 375 -1.30 -44.78 28.96
N TYR A 376 -0.90 -43.77 29.75
CA TYR A 376 0.28 -43.68 30.63
C TYR A 376 1.66 -43.28 30.04
N PRO A 377 2.59 -42.79 30.90
CA PRO A 377 2.46 -42.33 32.30
C PRO A 377 2.61 -40.82 32.50
#